data_AF-A0A8T7K231-F1
#
_entry.id   AF-A0A8T7K231-F1
#
_cell.length_a   1.000
_cell.length_b   1.000
_cell.length_c   1.000
_cell.angle_alpha   90.00
_cell.angle_beta   90.00
_cell.angle_gamma   90.00
#
_symmetry.space_group_name_H-M   'P 1'
#
loop_
_entity.id
_entity.type
_entity.pdbx_description
1 polymer ?
#
loop_
_entity_poly.entity_id
_entity_poly.type
_entity_poly.pdbx_seq_one_letter_code
_entity_poly.pdbx_strand_id
1 'polypeptide(L)'
;MRPKAINLNKQQKYLEIVWDDDDVCRYPLAQLREACPCVECRGGHANMGRENDPKDLLTLELKPARSYEMTDLQFVGNYALQPTWSDTHHTGIYTWDYLKRLCPQKNADA
;
A
#
# COMPACT_ATOMS: atom_id res chain seq x y z
N MET A 1 -7.90 -4.14 14.39
CA MET A 1 -7.72 -4.48 12.97
C MET A 1 -6.37 -5.06 12.73
N ARG A 2 -6.35 -6.33 12.35
CA ARG A 2 -5.15 -7.11 12.08
C ARG A 2 -5.40 -7.96 10.84
N PRO A 3 -4.37 -8.27 10.05
CA PRO A 3 -4.50 -9.20 8.94
C PRO A 3 -4.69 -10.63 9.47
N LYS A 4 -5.68 -11.35 8.94
CA LYS A 4 -5.82 -12.82 9.05
C LYS A 4 -4.93 -13.53 8.03
N ALA A 5 -4.83 -12.99 6.82
CA ALA A 5 -3.99 -13.52 5.76
C ALA A 5 -3.43 -12.39 4.89
N ILE A 6 -2.23 -12.60 4.36
CA ILE A 6 -1.55 -11.66 3.46
C ILE A 6 -1.01 -12.48 2.29
N ASN A 7 -1.37 -12.10 1.07
CA ASN A 7 -0.97 -12.79 -0.15
C ASN A 7 -0.43 -11.80 -1.18
N LEU A 8 0.84 -11.95 -1.56
CA LEU A 8 1.47 -11.13 -2.60
C LEU A 8 1.41 -11.86 -3.93
N ASN A 9 0.60 -11.36 -4.87
CA ASN A 9 0.53 -11.89 -6.23
C ASN A 9 1.35 -11.02 -7.19
N LYS A 10 2.61 -11.41 -7.41
CA LYS A 10 3.52 -10.69 -8.33
C LYS A 10 3.09 -10.78 -9.81
N GLN A 11 2.44 -11.87 -10.22
CA GLN A 11 2.00 -12.08 -11.60
C GLN A 11 0.83 -11.14 -11.96
N GLN A 12 -0.17 -11.08 -11.09
CA GLN A 12 -1.34 -10.20 -11.24
C GLN A 12 -1.12 -8.80 -10.65
N LYS A 13 0.07 -8.54 -10.09
CA LYS A 13 0.52 -7.25 -9.56
C LYS A 13 -0.41 -6.64 -8.51
N TYR A 14 -0.81 -7.43 -7.51
CA TYR A 14 -1.48 -6.92 -6.32
C TYR A 14 -1.00 -7.58 -5.02
N LEU A 15 -1.20 -6.86 -3.91
CA LEU A 15 -1.16 -7.38 -2.55
C LEU A 15 -2.60 -7.58 -2.08
N GLU A 16 -2.95 -8.76 -1.59
CA GLU A 16 -4.26 -9.04 -0.99
C GLU A 16 -4.11 -9.20 0.53
N ILE A 17 -4.99 -8.56 1.28
CA ILE A 17 -5.08 -8.70 2.73
C ILE A 17 -6.51 -9.08 3.10
N VAL A 18 -6.64 -10.18 3.85
CA VAL A 18 -7.87 -10.58 4.52
C VAL A 18 -7.80 -10.06 5.95
N TRP A 19 -8.77 -9.25 6.35
CA TRP A 19 -8.81 -8.59 7.66
C TRP A 19 -9.58 -9.40 8.70
N ASP A 20 -9.46 -9.01 9.96
CA ASP A 20 -10.11 -9.67 11.10
C ASP A 20 -11.65 -9.58 11.07
N ASP A 21 -12.18 -8.57 10.39
CA ASP A 21 -13.60 -8.37 10.07
C ASP A 21 -14.07 -9.08 8.78
N ASP A 22 -13.24 -9.97 8.22
CA ASP A 22 -13.50 -10.73 6.98
C ASP A 22 -13.56 -9.89 5.70
N ASP A 23 -13.24 -8.60 5.76
CA ASP A 23 -13.03 -7.79 4.57
C ASP A 23 -11.78 -8.27 3.81
N VAL A 24 -11.87 -8.24 2.49
CA VAL A 24 -10.77 -8.56 1.58
C VAL A 24 -10.43 -7.33 0.77
N CYS A 25 -9.19 -6.86 0.92
CA CYS A 25 -8.68 -5.70 0.23
C CYS A 25 -7.58 -6.12 -0.74
N ARG A 26 -7.74 -5.77 -2.02
CA ARG A 26 -6.73 -6.00 -3.07
C ARG A 26 -6.10 -4.68 -3.46
N TYR A 27 -4.83 -4.51 -3.12
CA TYR A 27 -4.02 -3.33 -3.37
C TYR A 27 -3.19 -3.53 -4.63
N PRO A 28 -3.49 -2.86 -5.76
CA PRO A 28 -2.61 -2.86 -6.91
C PRO A 28 -1.21 -2.36 -6.54
N LEU A 29 -0.16 -3.08 -6.94
CA LEU A 29 1.20 -2.74 -6.50
C LEU A 29 1.65 -1.36 -6.97
N ALA A 30 1.22 -0.93 -8.16
CA ALA A 30 1.59 0.36 -8.70
C ALA A 30 1.02 1.52 -7.88
N GLN A 31 -0.27 1.47 -7.57
CA GLN A 31 -0.93 2.45 -6.73
C GLN A 31 -0.43 2.38 -5.28
N LEU A 32 -0.12 1.18 -4.77
CA LEU A 32 0.48 1.03 -3.44
C LEU A 32 1.86 1.71 -3.33
N ARG A 33 2.66 1.65 -4.41
CA ARG A 33 3.93 2.39 -4.50
C ARG A 33 3.71 3.90 -4.53
N GLU A 34 2.70 4.37 -5.26
CA GLU A 34 2.33 5.79 -5.29
C GLU A 34 1.86 6.29 -3.93
N ALA A 35 1.13 5.45 -3.19
CA ALA A 35 0.71 5.70 -1.83
C ALA A 35 1.82 5.48 -0.77
N CYS A 36 3.10 5.57 -1.12
CA CYS A 36 4.15 5.35 -0.13
C CYS A 36 4.08 6.39 1.01
N PRO A 37 4.04 5.96 2.29
CA PRO A 37 3.89 6.86 3.44
C PRO A 37 5.22 7.43 3.94
N CYS A 38 6.34 7.27 3.23
CA CYS A 38 7.62 7.82 3.68
C CYS A 38 7.74 9.31 3.36
N VAL A 39 8.60 10.01 4.11
CA VAL A 39 8.80 11.47 4.01
C VAL A 39 9.24 11.92 2.62
N GLU A 40 10.07 11.13 1.94
CA GLU A 40 10.54 11.42 0.59
C GLU A 40 9.38 11.38 -0.41
N CYS A 41 8.54 10.34 -0.34
CA CYS A 41 7.40 10.20 -1.24
C CYS A 41 6.30 11.22 -0.95
N ARG A 42 6.14 11.62 0.31
CA ARG A 42 5.20 12.65 0.74
C ARG A 42 5.69 14.08 0.47
N GLY A 43 6.96 14.27 0.11
CA GLY A 43 7.52 15.58 -0.18
C GLY A 43 7.80 16.43 1.07
N GLY A 44 8.10 15.80 2.21
CA GLY A 44 8.53 16.47 3.43
C GLY A 44 7.67 16.18 4.67
N HIS A 45 8.20 16.54 5.85
CA HIS A 45 7.58 16.26 7.14
C HIS A 45 6.19 16.89 7.31
N ALA A 46 5.95 18.05 6.69
CA ALA A 46 4.67 18.74 6.71
C ALA A 46 3.52 17.90 6.10
N ASN A 47 3.85 16.94 5.23
CA ASN A 47 2.87 16.13 4.50
C ASN A 47 2.66 14.73 5.10
N MET A 48 3.19 14.48 6.30
CA MET A 48 3.08 13.20 7.00
C MET A 48 1.76 13.05 7.78
N GLY A 49 0.96 14.13 7.87
CA GLY A 49 -0.36 14.11 8.49
C GLY A 49 -1.36 13.28 7.68
N ARG A 50 -2.34 12.68 8.38
CA ARG A 50 -3.38 11.82 7.80
C ARG A 50 -4.24 12.54 6.77
N GLU A 51 -4.38 13.85 6.89
CA GLU A 51 -5.08 14.73 5.95
C GLU A 51 -4.48 14.71 4.55
N ASN A 52 -3.21 14.31 4.42
CA ASN A 52 -2.50 14.18 3.15
C ASN A 52 -2.53 12.74 2.60
N ASP A 53 -3.20 11.80 3.29
CA ASP A 53 -3.34 10.44 2.79
C ASP A 53 -4.22 10.40 1.54
N PRO A 54 -3.94 9.49 0.58
CA PRO A 54 -4.84 9.24 -0.53
C PRO A 54 -6.24 8.88 0.00
N LYS A 55 -7.27 9.53 -0.54
CA LYS A 55 -8.67 9.22 -0.24
C LYS A 55 -9.14 7.94 -0.93
N ASP A 56 -8.64 7.74 -2.15
CA ASP A 56 -8.83 6.53 -2.94
C ASP A 56 -7.48 6.13 -3.52
N LEU A 57 -7.11 4.87 -3.31
CA LEU A 57 -5.88 4.31 -3.83
C LEU A 57 -5.92 4.21 -5.36
N LEU A 58 -7.09 3.90 -5.94
CA LEU A 58 -7.24 3.63 -7.37
C LEU A 58 -7.16 4.90 -8.23
N THR A 59 -7.37 6.08 -7.65
CA THR A 59 -7.29 7.36 -8.35
C THR A 59 -5.88 7.93 -8.42
N LEU A 60 -4.88 7.28 -7.81
CA LEU A 60 -3.51 7.77 -7.83
C LEU A 60 -2.89 7.65 -9.22
N GLU A 61 -2.35 8.76 -9.71
CA GLU A 61 -1.68 8.81 -11.00
C GLU A 61 -0.34 8.06 -10.97
N LEU A 62 -0.15 7.17 -11.94
CA LEU A 62 1.08 6.43 -12.09
C LEU A 62 2.15 7.29 -12.77
N LYS A 63 3.29 7.45 -12.10
CA LYS A 63 4.46 8.17 -12.62
C LYS A 63 5.31 7.23 -13.50
N PRO A 64 5.60 7.58 -14.77
CA PRO A 64 6.35 6.69 -15.68
C PRO A 64 7.76 6.34 -15.21
N ALA A 65 8.40 7.21 -14.42
CA ALA A 65 9.77 7.03 -13.96
C ALA A 65 9.92 6.06 -12.77
N ARG A 66 8.81 5.55 -12.21
CA ARG A 66 8.84 4.73 -11.00
C ARG A 66 8.77 3.25 -11.32
N SER A 67 9.52 2.45 -10.55
CA SER A 67 9.33 1.01 -10.56
C SER A 67 8.17 0.60 -9.66
N TYR A 68 7.30 -0.26 -10.19
CA TYR A 68 6.18 -0.85 -9.48
C TYR A 68 6.38 -2.33 -9.16
N GLU A 69 7.59 -2.84 -9.39
CA GLU A 69 7.93 -4.21 -9.06
C GLU A 69 8.37 -4.31 -7.60
N MET A 70 7.58 -5.04 -6.81
CA MET A 70 7.91 -5.36 -5.43
C MET A 70 8.78 -6.61 -5.37
N THR A 71 10.02 -6.44 -4.90
CA THR A 71 11.01 -7.50 -4.80
C THR A 71 10.83 -8.30 -3.51
N ASP A 72 10.50 -7.62 -2.42
CA ASP A 72 10.33 -8.21 -1.09
C ASP A 72 9.22 -7.53 -0.28
N LEU A 73 8.70 -8.22 0.74
CA LEU A 73 7.66 -7.72 1.64
C LEU A 73 7.89 -8.27 3.05
N GLN A 74 8.26 -7.39 3.97
CA GLN A 74 8.59 -7.76 5.35
C GLN A 74 7.55 -7.27 6.34
N PHE A 75 7.39 -8.00 7.44
CA PHE A 75 6.65 -7.53 8.60
C PHE A 75 7.51 -6.58 9.43
N VAL A 76 6.92 -5.48 9.88
CA VAL A 76 7.51 -4.61 10.89
C VAL A 76 6.77 -4.85 12.20
N GLY A 77 7.38 -5.68 13.05
CA GLY A 77 6.75 -6.15 14.29
C GLY A 77 5.37 -6.75 14.02
N ASN A 78 4.36 -6.28 14.75
CA ASN A 78 2.97 -6.72 14.60
C ASN A 78 2.02 -5.58 14.16
N TYR A 79 2.54 -4.54 13.50
CA TYR A 79 1.74 -3.33 13.22
C TYR A 79 1.81 -2.82 11.77
N ALA A 80 2.72 -3.33 10.95
CA ALA A 80 2.92 -2.82 9.59
C ALA A 80 3.60 -3.82 8.64
N LEU A 81 3.57 -3.46 7.35
CA LEU A 81 4.39 -4.03 6.30
C LEU A 81 5.43 -3.02 5.81
N GLN A 82 6.58 -3.53 5.38
CA GLN A 82 7.61 -2.77 4.70
C GLN A 82 7.96 -3.46 3.38
N PRO A 83 7.47 -2.95 2.24
CA PRO A 83 7.83 -3.45 0.93
C PRO A 83 9.19 -2.91 0.48
N THR A 84 9.93 -3.76 -0.23
CA THR A 84 11.11 -3.37 -1.00
C THR A 84 10.76 -3.39 -2.48
N TRP A 85 11.11 -2.32 -3.18
CA TRP A 85 10.84 -2.12 -4.60
C TRP A 85 12.13 -2.29 -5.43
N SER A 86 12.01 -2.64 -6.71
CA SER A 86 13.20 -2.86 -7.56
C SER A 86 13.98 -1.59 -7.89
N ASP A 87 13.41 -0.40 -7.61
CA ASP A 87 14.13 0.88 -7.62
C ASP A 87 14.94 1.11 -6.32
N THR A 88 15.15 0.07 -5.52
CA THR A 88 15.82 0.05 -4.20
C THR A 88 15.07 0.78 -3.07
N HIS A 89 13.88 1.31 -3.35
CA HIS A 89 13.09 2.00 -2.33
C HIS A 89 12.54 1.00 -1.30
N HIS A 90 12.73 1.28 -0.01
CA HIS A 90 12.34 0.37 1.07
C HIS A 90 12.01 1.09 2.39
N THR A 91 11.84 2.41 2.38
CA THR A 91 11.66 3.20 3.61
C THR A 91 10.18 3.44 3.98
N GLY A 92 9.25 2.98 3.14
CA GLY A 92 7.81 3.07 3.40
C GLY A 92 7.34 2.03 4.41
N ILE A 93 6.78 2.47 5.54
CA ILE A 93 6.16 1.61 6.56
C ILE A 93 4.64 1.76 6.47
N TYR A 94 3.99 0.71 5.99
CA TYR A 94 2.55 0.65 5.74
C TYR A 94 1.85 0.02 6.95
N THR A 95 1.38 0.86 7.87
CA THR A 95 0.67 0.39 9.06
C THR A 95 -0.66 -0.28 8.71
N TRP A 96 -1.16 -1.17 9.57
CA TRP A 96 -2.48 -1.81 9.37
C TRP A 96 -3.61 -0.80 9.23
N ASP A 97 -3.59 0.25 10.07
CA ASP A 97 -4.55 1.36 9.99
C ASP A 97 -4.50 2.06 8.62
N TYR A 98 -3.29 2.36 8.14
CA TYR A 98 -3.10 3.00 6.84
C TYR A 98 -3.58 2.11 5.70
N LEU A 99 -3.18 0.84 5.69
CA LEU A 99 -3.58 -0.11 4.65
C LEU A 99 -5.09 -0.31 4.61
N LYS A 100 -5.77 -0.44 5.75
CA LYS A 100 -7.24 -0.55 5.72
C LYS A 100 -7.89 0.72 5.19
N ARG A 101 -7.45 1.91 5.60
CA ARG A 101 -8.01 3.16 5.07
C ARG A 101 -7.84 3.28 3.56
N LEU A 102 -6.76 2.74 3.03
CA LEU A 102 -6.50 2.63 1.59
C LEU A 102 -7.18 1.44 0.90
N CYS A 103 -7.94 0.62 1.62
CA CYS A 103 -8.61 -0.54 1.05
C CYS A 103 -9.44 -0.06 -0.15
N PRO A 104 -9.11 -0.50 -1.38
CA PRO A 104 -9.90 -0.10 -2.53
C PRO A 104 -11.33 -0.57 -2.33
N GLN A 105 -12.28 0.35 -2.43
CA GLN A 105 -13.68 -0.03 -2.40
C GLN A 105 -13.90 -1.00 -3.57
N LYS A 106 -14.59 -2.11 -3.30
CA LYS A 106 -15.15 -2.89 -4.40
C LYS A 106 -16.04 -1.91 -5.15
N ASN A 107 -15.66 -1.57 -6.39
CA ASN A 107 -16.63 -1.02 -7.32
C ASN A 107 -17.75 -2.07 -7.38
N ALA A 108 -18.83 -1.84 -6.64
CA ALA A 108 -20.11 -2.32 -7.07
C ALA A 108 -20.33 -1.65 -8.44
N ASP A 109 -20.65 -2.48 -9.43
CA ASP A 109 -21.09 -2.11 -10.78
C ASP A 109 -20.04 -2.29 -11.89
N ALA A 110 -20.00 -3.52 -12.42
CA ALA A 110 -20.38 -3.81 -13.81
C ALA A 110 -20.83 -5.28 -13.94
#